data_AF-A0A2H0WUV4-F1
#
_entry.id   AF-A0A2H0WUV4-F1
#
_cell.length_a   1.000
_cell.length_b   1.000
_cell.length_c   1.000
_cell.angle_alpha   90.00
_cell.angle_beta   90.00
_cell.angle_gamma   90.00
#
_symmetry.space_group_name_H-M   'P 1'
#
loop_
_entity.id
_entity.type
_entity.pdbx_description
1 polymer ?
#
loop_
_entity_poly.entity_id
_entity_poly.type
_entity_poly.pdbx_seq_one_letter_code
_entity_poly.pdbx_strand_id
1 'polypeptide(L)'
;MGTKQSLYKAHKIKDDEFFTLYEDVANEVSLYKKQLKGKKIICPCDWDESYNEEIVFKEEGFIGPSNLLDKGGTIKKINIKASKKKIEKPLALIKCNFVKFLVAHADAYGIKSISVSGYNPANGKGVKFQDVDYSRYDLVITNPPFSQFRDFIETMFKNKMDFLVVGPITAITYKEVFSHIKDNKMLLGYAKQLSGFRLADG
;
A
#
# COMPACT_ATOMS: atom_id res chain seq x y z
N MET A 1 6.76 -0.84 -35.70
CA MET A 1 7.78 -1.79 -35.19
C MET A 1 8.72 -1.04 -34.28
N GLY A 2 8.64 -1.27 -32.95
CA GLY A 2 9.48 -0.57 -31.98
C GLY A 2 10.94 -1.03 -32.07
N THR A 3 11.87 -0.10 -32.22
CA THR A 3 13.31 -0.37 -32.26
C THR A 3 13.82 -0.75 -30.86
N LYS A 4 14.89 -1.57 -30.80
CA LYS A 4 15.51 -2.08 -29.56
C LYS A 4 15.77 -1.00 -28.49
N GLN A 5 16.00 0.26 -28.87
CA GLN A 5 16.18 1.38 -27.93
C GLN A 5 14.91 1.76 -27.16
N SER A 6 13.71 1.57 -27.74
CA SER A 6 12.43 1.82 -27.04
C SER A 6 12.19 0.82 -25.91
N LEU A 7 12.61 -0.43 -26.09
CA LEU A 7 12.54 -1.49 -25.07
C LEU A 7 13.48 -1.22 -23.89
N TYR A 8 14.66 -0.63 -24.13
CA TYR A 8 15.59 -0.23 -23.05
C TYR A 8 15.09 0.97 -22.23
N LYS A 9 14.32 1.88 -22.84
CA LYS A 9 13.64 2.96 -22.10
C LYS A 9 12.52 2.43 -21.21
N ALA A 10 11.74 1.46 -21.67
CA ALA A 10 10.73 0.78 -20.84
C ALA A 10 11.35 -0.01 -19.68
N HIS A 11 12.59 -0.51 -19.82
CA HIS A 11 13.33 -1.18 -18.74
C HIS A 11 13.85 -0.22 -17.65
N LYS A 12 13.92 1.08 -17.94
CA LYS A 12 14.45 2.11 -17.03
C LYS A 12 13.37 2.85 -16.26
N ILE A 13 12.10 2.74 -16.67
CA ILE A 13 10.95 3.27 -15.94
C ILE A 13 10.44 2.11 -15.07
N LYS A 14 11.17 1.84 -13.98
CA LYS A 14 10.78 0.91 -12.91
C LYS A 14 9.80 1.60 -11.96
N ASP A 15 8.75 2.20 -12.50
CA ASP A 15 7.65 2.71 -11.68
C ASP A 15 6.58 1.62 -11.64
N ASP A 16 6.74 0.67 -10.71
CA ASP A 16 5.81 -0.45 -10.53
C ASP A 16 4.38 0.03 -10.14
N GLU A 17 4.23 1.30 -9.70
CA GLU A 17 2.95 1.96 -9.44
C GLU A 17 2.19 2.39 -10.72
N PHE A 18 2.79 2.35 -11.91
CA PHE A 18 2.12 2.74 -13.18
C PHE A 18 1.00 1.76 -13.59
N PHE A 19 0.95 0.57 -12.98
CA PHE A 19 0.05 -0.53 -13.39
C PHE A 19 -1.23 -0.65 -12.57
N THR A 20 -1.43 0.12 -11.49
CA THR A 20 -2.68 0.06 -10.71
C THR A 20 -3.57 1.26 -11.01
N LEU A 21 -4.55 1.07 -11.89
CA LEU A 21 -5.54 2.11 -12.17
C LEU A 21 -6.45 2.30 -10.96
N TYR A 22 -6.91 3.53 -10.73
CA TYR A 22 -7.88 3.81 -9.67
C TYR A 22 -9.16 2.96 -9.82
N GLU A 23 -9.59 2.70 -11.05
CA GLU A 23 -10.72 1.83 -11.36
C GLU A 23 -10.50 0.39 -10.86
N ASP A 24 -9.29 -0.15 -11.03
CA ASP A 24 -8.96 -1.52 -10.57
C ASP A 24 -8.97 -1.59 -9.04
N VAL A 25 -8.39 -0.58 -8.38
CA VAL A 25 -8.47 -0.43 -6.91
C VAL A 25 -9.93 -0.36 -6.47
N ALA A 26 -10.74 0.46 -7.12
CA ALA A 26 -12.14 0.65 -6.75
C ALA A 26 -12.96 -0.63 -6.94
N ASN A 27 -12.77 -1.34 -8.04
CA ASN A 27 -13.46 -2.59 -8.34
C ASN A 27 -13.08 -3.69 -7.34
N GLU A 28 -11.82 -3.77 -6.92
CA GLU A 28 -11.37 -4.78 -5.96
C GLU A 28 -11.71 -4.40 -4.52
N VAL A 29 -11.21 -3.27 -4.03
CA VAL A 29 -11.28 -2.88 -2.61
C VAL A 29 -12.74 -2.69 -2.16
N SER A 30 -13.64 -2.26 -3.05
CA SER A 30 -15.06 -2.09 -2.71
C SER A 30 -15.80 -3.40 -2.41
N LEU A 31 -15.24 -4.57 -2.74
CA LEU A 31 -15.80 -5.87 -2.39
C LEU A 31 -15.56 -6.22 -0.91
N TYR A 32 -14.58 -5.57 -0.26
CA TYR A 32 -14.12 -5.91 1.08
C TYR A 32 -14.60 -4.93 2.17
N LYS A 33 -15.64 -4.13 1.91
CA LYS A 33 -16.15 -3.10 2.85
C LYS A 33 -16.33 -3.61 4.28
N LYS A 34 -16.87 -4.83 4.45
CA LYS A 34 -17.09 -5.43 5.78
C LYS A 34 -15.78 -5.75 6.49
N GLN A 35 -14.78 -6.21 5.74
CA GLN A 35 -13.46 -6.57 6.23
C GLN A 35 -12.61 -5.34 6.55
N LEU A 36 -12.85 -4.20 5.90
CA LEU A 36 -12.17 -2.92 6.16
C LEU A 36 -12.66 -2.21 7.43
N LYS A 37 -13.91 -2.46 7.84
CA LYS A 37 -14.53 -1.79 8.97
C LYS A 37 -13.77 -2.05 10.27
N GLY A 38 -13.41 -0.98 10.97
CA GLY A 38 -12.72 -0.98 12.26
C GLY A 38 -11.22 -1.28 12.18
N LYS A 39 -10.66 -1.49 10.98
CA LYS A 39 -9.27 -1.89 10.79
C LYS A 39 -8.30 -0.71 10.83
N LYS A 40 -7.12 -0.95 11.40
CA LYS A 40 -5.92 -0.13 11.23
C LYS A 40 -5.15 -0.64 10.01
N ILE A 41 -5.16 0.12 8.93
CA ILE A 41 -4.60 -0.29 7.64
C ILE A 41 -3.20 0.34 7.47
N ILE A 42 -2.25 -0.44 6.95
CA ILE A 42 -0.97 0.06 6.46
C ILE A 42 -0.85 -0.19 4.95
N CYS A 43 -0.41 0.83 4.24
CA CYS A 43 -0.08 0.79 2.82
C CYS A 43 1.44 0.96 2.66
N PRO A 44 2.22 -0.14 2.68
CA PRO A 44 3.63 -0.10 2.33
C PRO A 44 3.73 0.06 0.81
N CYS A 45 3.81 1.31 0.36
CA CYS A 45 3.86 1.69 -1.05
C CYS A 45 5.23 2.30 -1.35
N ASP A 46 5.76 2.11 -2.56
CA ASP A 46 7.01 2.76 -2.98
C ASP A 46 6.70 4.24 -3.29
N TRP A 47 6.43 4.97 -2.21
CA TRP A 47 5.88 6.31 -2.27
C TRP A 47 7.01 7.34 -2.25
N ASP A 48 7.06 8.15 -3.31
CA ASP A 48 8.16 9.06 -3.62
C ASP A 48 8.28 10.30 -2.69
N GLU A 49 7.33 10.52 -1.77
CA GLU A 49 7.26 11.76 -0.94
C GLU A 49 7.17 11.54 0.60
N SER A 50 7.20 10.29 1.08
CA SER A 50 7.02 9.93 2.49
C SER A 50 7.80 8.65 2.74
N TYR A 51 9.10 8.84 2.91
CA TYR A 51 10.02 7.78 3.30
C TYR A 51 9.72 7.25 4.73
N ASN A 52 9.04 8.06 5.54
CA ASN A 52 8.71 7.69 6.91
C ASN A 52 7.33 7.01 7.00
N GLU A 53 7.14 6.21 8.04
CA GLU A 53 5.82 5.70 8.42
C GLU A 53 4.94 6.86 8.91
N GLU A 54 3.86 7.16 8.21
CA GLU A 54 3.00 8.31 8.48
C GLU A 54 1.52 7.94 8.48
N ILE A 55 0.77 8.50 9.43
CA ILE A 55 -0.69 8.36 9.48
C ILE A 55 -1.30 9.42 8.54
N VAL A 56 -1.99 8.97 7.50
CA VAL A 56 -2.64 9.83 6.50
C VAL A 56 -4.15 9.98 6.72
N PHE A 57 -4.73 9.11 7.55
CA PHE A 57 -6.10 9.19 8.02
C PHE A 57 -6.23 8.55 9.41
N LYS A 58 -7.08 9.14 10.26
CA LYS A 58 -7.51 8.54 11.53
C LYS A 58 -8.94 8.96 11.84
N GLU A 59 -9.71 8.04 12.39
CA GLU A 59 -11.02 8.30 12.96
C GLU A 59 -10.91 9.25 14.17
N GLU A 60 -11.91 10.11 14.38
CA GLU A 60 -11.96 10.98 15.56
C GLU A 60 -11.97 10.17 16.86
N GLY A 61 -11.11 10.55 17.81
CA GLY A 61 -10.95 9.82 19.08
C GLY A 61 -9.92 8.69 19.06
N PHE A 62 -9.34 8.35 17.90
CA PHE A 62 -8.21 7.43 17.84
C PHE A 62 -6.92 8.05 18.42
N ILE A 63 -6.40 7.44 19.48
CA ILE A 63 -5.08 7.70 20.03
C ILE A 63 -4.16 6.59 19.51
N GLY A 64 -3.33 6.91 18.52
CA GLY A 64 -2.30 5.99 18.05
C GLY A 64 -1.27 5.70 19.15
N PRO A 65 -0.56 4.56 19.10
CA PRO A 65 0.61 4.38 19.94
C PRO A 65 1.57 5.54 19.65
N SER A 66 1.81 6.32 20.68
CA SER A 66 2.55 7.57 20.65
C SER A 66 3.88 7.40 19.91
N ASN A 67 4.21 8.38 19.07
CA ASN A 67 5.58 8.72 18.68
C ASN A 67 6.43 8.94 19.96
N LEU A 68 6.89 7.86 20.59
CA LEU A 68 7.70 7.95 21.81
C LEU A 68 9.16 7.59 21.59
N LEU A 69 9.59 7.24 20.38
CA LEU A 69 10.99 6.96 20.07
C LEU A 69 11.34 7.37 18.63
N ASP A 70 11.47 8.67 18.38
CA ASP A 70 12.44 9.11 17.38
C ASP A 70 13.84 8.80 17.95
N LYS A 71 14.53 7.81 17.38
CA LYS A 71 15.99 7.73 17.49
C LYS A 71 16.59 8.85 16.62
N GLY A 72 16.60 10.06 17.16
CA GLY A 72 17.18 11.24 16.51
C GLY A 72 16.36 12.48 16.85
N GLY A 73 16.73 13.16 17.93
CA GLY A 73 15.87 14.09 18.65
C GLY A 73 15.34 15.27 17.84
N THR A 74 14.06 15.58 18.03
CA THR A 74 13.57 16.91 18.43
C THR A 74 12.16 16.71 19.01
N ILE A 75 12.03 16.86 20.33
CA ILE A 75 10.73 16.77 21.02
C ILE A 75 9.87 17.98 20.58
N LYS A 76 8.94 17.80 19.64
CA LYS A 76 7.84 18.75 19.49
C LYS A 76 6.89 18.55 20.67
N LYS A 77 6.82 19.56 21.55
CA LYS A 77 5.86 19.65 22.66
C LYS A 77 4.47 19.24 22.17
N ILE A 78 3.97 18.14 22.72
CA ILE A 78 2.63 17.62 22.47
C ILE A 78 1.63 18.65 23.01
N ASN A 79 1.00 19.40 22.12
CA ASN A 79 -0.08 20.29 22.48
C ASN A 79 -1.37 19.46 22.46
N ILE A 80 -1.77 18.93 23.62
CA ILE A 80 -2.85 17.95 23.85
C ILE A 80 -4.20 18.40 23.25
N LYS A 81 -4.39 19.71 22.95
CA LYS A 81 -5.60 20.24 22.31
C LYS A 81 -5.67 20.06 20.78
N ALA A 82 -4.56 19.78 20.09
CA ALA A 82 -4.52 19.63 18.63
C ALA A 82 -4.80 18.21 18.13
N SER A 83 -4.77 17.20 19.02
CA SER A 83 -4.93 15.78 18.66
C SER A 83 -6.34 15.38 18.22
N LYS A 84 -7.33 16.28 18.34
CA LYS A 84 -8.74 16.08 17.96
C LYS A 84 -9.05 16.36 16.49
N LYS A 85 -8.12 16.89 15.69
CA LYS A 85 -8.38 17.14 14.25
C LYS A 85 -8.11 15.89 13.40
N LYS A 86 -9.05 15.59 12.50
CA LYS A 86 -8.86 14.73 11.33
C LYS A 86 -7.59 15.19 10.60
N ILE A 87 -6.56 14.35 10.56
CA ILE A 87 -5.37 14.61 9.75
C ILE A 87 -5.70 14.02 8.39
N GLU A 88 -6.20 14.85 7.50
CA GLU A 88 -6.35 14.50 6.09
C GLU A 88 -5.27 15.26 5.33
N LYS A 89 -4.30 14.54 4.76
CA LYS A 89 -3.45 15.15 3.72
C LYS A 89 -4.36 15.50 2.53
N PRO A 90 -4.18 16.66 1.88
CA PRO A 90 -4.92 16.98 0.67
C PRO A 90 -4.83 15.84 -0.34
N LEU A 91 -5.97 15.32 -0.79
CA LEU A 91 -6.03 14.16 -1.69
C LEU A 91 -5.20 14.37 -2.98
N ALA A 92 -5.01 15.62 -3.39
CA ALA A 92 -4.22 16.04 -4.54
C ALA A 92 -2.70 15.79 -4.39
N LEU A 93 -2.19 15.72 -3.16
CA LEU A 93 -0.78 15.41 -2.87
C LEU A 93 -0.54 13.90 -2.78
N ILE A 94 -1.61 13.10 -2.81
CA ILE A 94 -1.49 11.66 -2.72
C ILE A 94 -1.23 11.11 -4.12
N LYS A 95 -0.18 10.30 -4.33
CA LYS A 95 0.11 9.70 -5.65
C LYS A 95 -0.50 8.30 -5.77
N CYS A 96 -0.27 7.45 -4.78
CA CYS A 96 -0.77 6.07 -4.78
C CYS A 96 -2.30 5.99 -4.81
N ASN A 97 -2.83 5.27 -5.80
CA ASN A 97 -4.28 5.12 -6.00
C ASN A 97 -4.97 4.35 -4.88
N PHE A 98 -4.28 3.43 -4.20
CA PHE A 98 -4.81 2.78 -2.99
C PHE A 98 -5.08 3.79 -1.88
N VAL A 99 -4.08 4.61 -1.57
CA VAL A 99 -4.20 5.60 -0.50
C VAL A 99 -5.30 6.61 -0.83
N LYS A 100 -5.37 7.08 -2.09
CA LYS A 100 -6.46 7.96 -2.55
C LYS A 100 -7.83 7.33 -2.31
N PHE A 101 -8.01 6.09 -2.78
CA PHE A 101 -9.28 5.38 -2.66
C PHE A 101 -9.66 5.15 -1.19
N LEU A 102 -8.73 4.64 -0.39
CA LEU A 102 -8.96 4.34 1.02
C LEU A 102 -9.29 5.59 1.82
N VAL A 103 -8.53 6.68 1.66
CA VAL A 103 -8.80 7.95 2.35
C VAL A 103 -10.15 8.53 1.94
N ALA A 104 -10.47 8.52 0.63
CA ALA A 104 -11.74 9.03 0.13
C ALA A 104 -12.98 8.26 0.63
N HIS A 105 -12.81 6.98 1.01
CA HIS A 105 -13.90 6.12 1.48
C HIS A 105 -13.78 5.75 2.96
N ALA A 106 -12.83 6.33 3.69
CA ALA A 106 -12.47 5.88 5.03
C ALA A 106 -13.66 5.97 6.01
N ASP A 107 -14.37 7.10 6.01
CA ASP A 107 -15.56 7.27 6.85
C ASP A 107 -16.70 6.33 6.43
N ALA A 108 -16.97 6.25 5.13
CA ALA A 108 -18.04 5.41 4.58
C ALA A 108 -17.82 3.91 4.87
N TYR A 109 -16.57 3.47 4.92
CA TYR A 109 -16.20 2.09 5.20
C TYR A 109 -15.89 1.84 6.68
N GLY A 110 -15.92 2.89 7.52
CA GLY A 110 -15.62 2.81 8.94
C GLY A 110 -14.18 2.38 9.23
N ILE A 111 -13.22 2.83 8.44
CA ILE A 111 -11.80 2.54 8.63
C ILE A 111 -11.29 3.30 9.86
N LYS A 112 -10.49 2.67 10.71
CA LYS A 112 -10.02 3.28 11.97
C LYS A 112 -8.81 4.19 11.77
N SER A 113 -7.84 3.72 10.99
CA SER A 113 -6.68 4.52 10.60
C SER A 113 -6.06 3.98 9.32
N ILE A 114 -5.46 4.87 8.53
CA ILE A 114 -4.67 4.51 7.35
C ILE A 114 -3.29 5.10 7.55
N SER A 115 -2.28 4.23 7.50
CA SER A 115 -0.88 4.60 7.54
C SER A 115 -0.20 4.23 6.23
N VAL A 116 0.88 4.93 5.91
CA VAL A 116 1.70 4.69 4.72
C VAL A 116 3.15 4.56 5.14
N SER A 117 3.93 3.79 4.38
CA SER A 117 5.38 3.73 4.50
C SER A 117 5.99 3.51 3.12
N GLY A 118 7.19 4.03 2.87
CA GLY A 118 7.90 3.81 1.61
C GLY A 118 9.41 3.70 1.79
N TYR A 119 10.08 3.06 0.83
CA TYR A 119 11.53 2.88 0.84
C TYR A 119 12.11 3.09 -0.54
N ASN A 120 13.01 4.06 -0.66
CA ASN A 120 13.72 4.31 -1.91
C ASN A 120 15.08 3.57 -1.92
N PRO A 121 15.26 2.56 -2.78
CA PRO A 121 16.51 1.81 -2.85
C PRO A 121 17.68 2.60 -3.42
N ALA A 122 17.44 3.68 -4.19
CA ALA A 122 18.49 4.47 -4.82
C ALA A 122 19.24 5.36 -3.83
N ASN A 123 18.58 5.85 -2.79
CA ASN A 123 19.18 6.71 -1.77
C ASN A 123 19.16 6.07 -0.35
N GLY A 124 18.59 4.88 -0.20
CA GLY A 124 18.49 4.15 1.07
C GLY A 124 17.57 4.81 2.10
N LYS A 125 16.71 5.76 1.69
CA LYS A 125 15.81 6.46 2.60
C LYS A 125 14.49 5.73 2.74
N GLY A 126 14.03 5.64 3.98
CA GLY A 126 12.69 5.22 4.35
C GLY A 126 12.63 3.87 5.03
N VAL A 127 11.43 3.30 5.11
CA VAL A 127 11.15 2.06 5.83
C VAL A 127 10.83 0.96 4.82
N LYS A 128 11.72 -0.03 4.73
CA LYS A 128 11.46 -1.24 3.93
C LYS A 128 10.23 -1.95 4.48
N PHE A 129 9.42 -2.56 3.63
CA PHE A 129 8.25 -3.30 4.10
C PHE A 129 8.63 -4.44 5.05
N GLN A 130 9.84 -4.99 4.96
CA GLN A 130 10.36 -6.01 5.88
C GLN A 130 10.60 -5.46 7.30
N ASP A 131 10.83 -4.15 7.43
CA ASP A 131 11.20 -3.48 8.68
C ASP A 131 10.02 -2.76 9.35
N VAL A 132 8.82 -2.83 8.76
CA VAL A 132 7.60 -2.26 9.34
C VAL A 132 7.17 -3.04 10.59
N ASP A 133 6.80 -2.32 11.64
CA ASP A 133 6.19 -2.93 12.84
C ASP A 133 4.71 -3.24 12.59
N TYR A 134 4.46 -4.43 12.03
CA TYR A 134 3.11 -4.91 11.69
C TYR A 134 2.20 -5.11 12.89
N SER A 135 2.72 -5.21 14.13
CA SER A 135 1.89 -5.41 15.33
C SER A 135 0.89 -4.28 15.58
N ARG A 136 1.14 -3.12 14.96
CA ARG A 136 0.30 -1.92 15.07
C ARG A 136 -0.88 -1.94 14.10
N TYR A 137 -0.89 -2.85 13.13
CA TYR A 137 -1.84 -2.88 12.04
C TYR A 137 -2.68 -4.16 12.06
N ASP A 138 -3.85 -4.09 11.43
CA ASP A 138 -4.77 -5.23 11.33
C ASP A 138 -4.91 -5.73 9.89
N LEU A 139 -4.49 -4.92 8.90
CA LEU A 139 -4.62 -5.22 7.48
C LEU A 139 -3.56 -4.47 6.67
N VAL A 140 -2.95 -5.17 5.71
CA VAL A 140 -2.04 -4.58 4.74
C VAL A 140 -2.73 -4.47 3.38
N ILE A 141 -2.71 -3.30 2.74
CA ILE A 141 -3.25 -3.13 1.39
C ILE A 141 -2.23 -2.42 0.52
N THR A 142 -1.75 -3.05 -0.55
CA THR A 142 -0.75 -2.44 -1.44
C THR A 142 -0.67 -3.11 -2.82
N ASN A 143 0.13 -2.51 -3.71
CA ASN A 143 0.71 -3.15 -4.88
C ASN A 143 2.25 -3.13 -4.70
N PRO A 144 2.87 -4.23 -4.26
CA PRO A 144 4.30 -4.24 -4.01
C PRO A 144 5.07 -4.31 -5.34
N PRO A 145 6.34 -3.83 -5.38
CA PRO A 145 7.20 -3.99 -6.54
C PRO A 145 7.26 -5.44 -7.00
N PHE A 146 7.14 -5.71 -8.30
CA PHE A 146 7.04 -7.08 -8.80
C PHE A 146 8.27 -7.92 -8.45
N SER A 147 9.45 -7.27 -8.45
CA SER A 147 10.71 -7.90 -8.07
C SER A 147 10.75 -8.38 -6.61
N GLN A 148 9.92 -7.80 -5.74
CA GLN A 148 9.85 -8.07 -4.31
C GLN A 148 8.56 -8.79 -3.90
N PHE A 149 7.73 -9.22 -4.85
CA PHE A 149 6.41 -9.81 -4.55
C PHE A 149 6.50 -11.05 -3.66
N ARG A 150 7.46 -11.95 -3.90
CA ARG A 150 7.65 -13.17 -3.09
C ARG A 150 8.01 -12.83 -1.65
N ASP A 151 9.04 -12.00 -1.49
CA ASP A 151 9.51 -11.51 -0.19
C ASP A 151 8.38 -10.77 0.56
N PHE A 152 7.54 -10.04 -0.17
CA PHE A 152 6.37 -9.36 0.39
C PHE A 152 5.36 -10.37 0.96
N ILE A 153 4.95 -11.36 0.17
CA ILE A 153 4.00 -12.39 0.62
C ILE A 153 4.56 -13.16 1.81
N GLU A 154 5.83 -13.57 1.77
CA GLU A 154 6.49 -14.24 2.90
C GLU A 154 6.49 -13.38 4.15
N THR A 155 6.73 -12.06 4.01
CA THR A 155 6.68 -11.11 5.13
C THR A 155 5.28 -11.04 5.74
N MET A 156 4.21 -11.05 4.91
CA MET A 156 2.83 -11.06 5.41
C MET A 156 2.54 -12.34 6.22
N PHE A 157 2.90 -13.49 5.68
CA PHE A 157 2.70 -14.78 6.36
C PHE A 157 3.52 -14.89 7.65
N LYS A 158 4.77 -14.42 7.64
CA LYS A 158 5.65 -14.39 8.82
C LYS A 158 5.04 -13.55 9.94
N ASN A 159 4.46 -12.39 9.62
CA ASN A 159 3.84 -11.49 10.58
C ASN A 159 2.36 -11.83 10.88
N LYS A 160 1.82 -12.89 10.28
CA LYS A 160 0.41 -13.30 10.41
C LYS A 160 -0.58 -12.18 10.08
N MET A 161 -0.26 -11.40 9.06
CA MET A 161 -1.09 -10.28 8.64
C MET A 161 -2.20 -10.74 7.71
N ASP A 162 -3.40 -10.19 7.89
CA ASP A 162 -4.38 -10.12 6.82
C ASP A 162 -3.87 -9.14 5.77
N PHE A 163 -4.02 -9.47 4.48
CA PHE A 163 -3.57 -8.60 3.40
C PHE A 163 -4.49 -8.64 2.17
N LEU A 164 -4.50 -7.53 1.43
CA LEU A 164 -5.02 -7.42 0.08
C LEU A 164 -3.89 -6.87 -0.80
N VAL A 165 -3.43 -7.70 -1.73
CA VAL A 165 -2.35 -7.34 -2.66
C VAL A 165 -2.87 -7.39 -4.08
N VAL A 166 -2.73 -6.28 -4.80
CA VAL A 166 -2.89 -6.28 -6.26
C VAL A 166 -1.53 -6.52 -6.88
N GLY A 167 -1.48 -7.47 -7.81
CA GLY A 167 -0.25 -7.86 -8.50
C GLY A 167 -0.55 -8.53 -9.83
N PRO A 168 0.49 -8.89 -10.60
CA PRO A 168 0.30 -9.48 -11.90
C PRO A 168 -0.18 -10.93 -11.75
N ILE A 169 -1.03 -11.39 -12.67
CA ILE A 169 -1.55 -12.77 -12.66
C ILE A 169 -0.42 -13.81 -12.72
N THR A 170 0.74 -13.44 -13.26
CA THR A 170 1.94 -14.30 -13.33
C THR A 170 2.48 -14.65 -11.94
N ALA A 171 2.19 -13.85 -10.91
CA ALA A 171 2.61 -14.13 -9.54
C ALA A 171 2.03 -15.45 -8.99
N ILE A 172 0.89 -15.91 -9.55
CA ILE A 172 0.27 -17.20 -9.22
C ILE A 172 1.19 -18.37 -9.55
N THR A 173 2.10 -18.21 -10.53
CA THR A 173 3.02 -19.28 -10.95
C THR A 173 4.23 -19.42 -10.03
N TYR A 174 4.44 -18.50 -9.08
CA TYR A 174 5.53 -18.61 -8.11
C TYR A 174 5.22 -19.75 -7.14
N LYS A 175 6.23 -20.60 -6.87
CA LYS A 175 6.05 -21.83 -6.10
C LYS A 175 5.46 -21.57 -4.71
N GLU A 176 5.94 -20.53 -4.05
CA GLU A 176 5.55 -20.11 -2.71
C GLU A 176 4.10 -19.61 -2.71
N VAL A 177 3.78 -18.72 -3.65
CA VAL A 177 2.42 -18.17 -3.85
C VAL A 177 1.42 -19.26 -4.18
N PHE A 178 1.74 -20.13 -5.14
CA PHE A 178 0.90 -21.26 -5.52
C PHE A 178 0.65 -22.20 -4.34
N SER A 179 1.67 -22.47 -3.51
CA SER A 179 1.51 -23.30 -2.32
C SER A 179 0.51 -22.69 -1.34
N HIS A 180 0.54 -21.37 -1.12
CA HIS A 180 -0.42 -20.70 -0.23
C HIS A 180 -1.85 -20.75 -0.78
N ILE A 181 -2.03 -20.62 -2.10
CA ILE A 181 -3.34 -20.76 -2.75
C ILE A 181 -3.84 -22.21 -2.61
N LYS A 182 -3.00 -23.20 -2.94
CA LYS A 182 -3.32 -24.63 -2.84
C LYS A 182 -3.77 -25.03 -1.42
N ASP A 183 -3.13 -24.42 -0.42
CA ASP A 183 -3.43 -24.69 1.00
C ASP A 183 -4.60 -23.86 1.54
N ASN A 184 -5.36 -23.15 0.69
CA ASN A 184 -6.45 -22.23 1.06
C ASN A 184 -6.04 -21.12 2.04
N LYS A 185 -4.76 -20.73 2.03
CA LYS A 185 -4.23 -19.64 2.86
C LYS A 185 -4.21 -18.30 2.13
N MET A 186 -4.44 -18.31 0.82
CA MET A 186 -4.52 -17.12 -0.02
C MET A 186 -5.58 -17.33 -1.10
N LEU A 187 -6.35 -16.29 -1.40
CA LEU A 187 -7.43 -16.34 -2.39
C LEU A 187 -7.13 -15.36 -3.51
N LEU A 188 -7.61 -15.68 -4.71
CA LEU A 188 -7.55 -14.77 -5.85
C LEU A 188 -8.72 -13.79 -5.79
N GLY A 189 -8.41 -12.50 -5.92
CA GLY A 189 -9.39 -11.42 -5.98
C GLY A 189 -10.01 -11.24 -7.36
N TYR A 190 -10.62 -10.08 -7.60
CA TYR A 190 -11.18 -9.68 -8.87
C TYR A 190 -10.10 -9.64 -9.96
N ALA A 191 -10.08 -10.65 -10.82
CA ALA A 191 -9.19 -10.72 -11.96
C ALA A 191 -9.84 -10.09 -13.19
N LYS A 192 -9.77 -8.77 -13.35
CA LYS A 192 -9.97 -8.15 -14.66
C LYS A 192 -8.67 -8.25 -15.44
N GLN A 193 -8.68 -8.98 -16.55
CA GLN A 193 -7.57 -8.90 -17.50
C GLN A 193 -7.52 -7.48 -18.06
N LEU A 194 -6.34 -6.87 -18.08
CA LEU A 194 -6.06 -5.72 -18.95
C LEU A 194 -6.24 -6.18 -20.41
N SER A 195 -7.48 -6.14 -20.90
CA SER A 195 -7.81 -6.44 -22.30
C SER A 195 -7.59 -5.17 -23.13
N GLY A 196 -6.34 -4.76 -23.30
CA GLY A 196 -5.98 -3.66 -24.18
C GLY A 196 -4.82 -2.79 -23.69
N PHE A 197 -4.08 -2.24 -24.65
CA PHE A 197 -3.15 -1.15 -24.44
C PHE A 197 -3.89 0.16 -24.76
N ARG A 198 -3.87 1.15 -23.86
CA ARG A 198 -4.24 2.53 -24.25
C ARG A 198 -3.10 3.08 -25.10
N LEU A 199 -3.40 3.38 -26.35
CA LEU A 199 -2.51 4.18 -27.18
C LEU A 199 -2.48 5.60 -26.59
N ALA A 200 -1.36 6.30 -26.73
CA ALA A 200 -1.20 7.64 -26.15
C ALA A 200 -2.12 8.69 -26.80
N ASP A 201 -2.84 8.31 -27.86
CA ASP A 201 -3.69 9.11 -28.74
C ASP A 201 -5.18 8.70 -28.75
N GLY A 202 -5.62 7.76 -27.90
CA GLY A 202 -7.03 7.38 -27.76
C GLY A 202 -7.29 5.89 -27.74
#